data_AF-A0A924WBK9-F1
#
_entry.id   AF-A0A924WBK9-F1
#
_cell.length_a   1.000
_cell.length_b   1.000
_cell.length_c   1.000
_cell.angle_alpha   90.00
_cell.angle_beta   90.00
_cell.angle_gamma   90.00
#
_symmetry.space_group_name_H-M   'P 1'
#
loop_
_entity.id
_entity.type
_entity.pdbx_description
1 polymer ?
#
loop_
_entity_poly.entity_id
_entity_poly.type
_entity_poly.pdbx_seq_one_letter_code
_entity_poly.pdbx_strand_id
1 'polypeptide(L)'
;MKKSLLSAIILTLLASASVASAQIQMTFSIVQPTCHGFTNGSATVFPVGGSNPYTYVWSTGQTSQTTFGIGKGTYTVTVTDALLNSATGQISVLEPSAVLASITATNVNCAGNNGTLTANGFGGTPPYTYAWNGPGGTSLFKAIPVVAPGNYFLTVTDANNCSGIESFTVDALLTVEVTATDIPCSIYPQGGSANAVATGGKTPYAYSWSNGAHTSFITNISQGLYICTVTSANGCTATDSDYVDMPPPLEVVITWLTPSCGFSNNGTATVQASGGTPPYTYNWPNNLPSGPSQTGLPPGLYYVCTFDSNQCQMDLWVNIPHITGLDVQLVVSSATCIGIDNATATAVVTPPGSNYVYQWNILPPDSNVVQVTGLAAGTFVSVVVTDTVSGCTGTASGIVGAHTTVDIAVTDVDILCAGGFGSATAVASNGTPQYTYTWFSNGLKIDSTASIDSLHP
;
A
#
# COMPACT_ATOMS: atom_id res chain seq x y z
N MET A 1 -81.89 115.68 -35.70
CA MET A 1 -80.94 115.44 -36.81
C MET A 1 -80.90 113.95 -37.12
N LYS A 2 -81.14 113.60 -38.39
CA LYS A 2 -80.70 112.41 -39.17
C LYS A 2 -81.19 111.01 -38.71
N LYS A 3 -82.10 110.35 -39.46
CA LYS A 3 -81.88 109.46 -40.65
C LYS A 3 -81.30 108.11 -40.21
N SER A 4 -81.87 106.93 -40.48
CA SER A 4 -82.02 106.27 -41.80
C SER A 4 -82.57 104.84 -41.53
N LEU A 5 -83.67 104.33 -42.12
CA LEU A 5 -83.88 103.76 -43.48
C LEU A 5 -83.36 102.32 -43.69
N LEU A 6 -84.20 101.51 -44.36
CA LEU A 6 -84.08 100.13 -44.93
C LEU A 6 -84.56 98.98 -44.01
N SER A 7 -85.64 98.23 -44.29
CA SER A 7 -86.18 97.54 -45.49
C SER A 7 -85.55 96.17 -45.79
N ALA A 8 -86.43 95.16 -45.71
CA ALA A 8 -86.47 93.89 -46.45
C ALA A 8 -85.43 92.80 -46.14
N ILE A 9 -85.91 91.60 -45.82
CA ILE A 9 -85.97 90.42 -46.72
C ILE A 9 -86.31 89.19 -45.85
N ILE A 10 -87.46 88.59 -46.16
CA ILE A 10 -87.80 87.22 -45.76
C ILE A 10 -86.85 86.31 -46.52
N LEU A 11 -85.89 85.72 -45.81
CA LEU A 11 -85.10 84.60 -46.29
C LEU A 11 -85.54 83.38 -45.49
N THR A 12 -86.34 82.53 -46.13
CA THR A 12 -86.62 81.16 -45.70
C THR A 12 -85.30 80.40 -45.64
N LEU A 13 -84.67 80.38 -44.48
CA LEU A 13 -83.61 79.43 -44.17
C LEU A 13 -84.29 78.11 -43.82
N LEU A 14 -84.22 77.15 -44.74
CA LEU A 14 -84.46 75.74 -44.45
C LEU A 14 -83.62 75.39 -43.22
N ALA A 15 -84.28 75.03 -42.13
CA ALA A 15 -83.65 74.32 -41.05
C ALA A 15 -83.15 72.99 -41.63
N SER A 16 -81.88 72.94 -42.04
CA SER A 16 -81.16 71.68 -42.03
C SER A 16 -81.12 71.26 -40.56
N ALA A 17 -82.00 70.33 -40.19
CA ALA A 17 -81.81 69.55 -39.00
C ALA A 17 -80.40 68.96 -39.10
N SER A 18 -79.44 69.54 -38.37
CA SER A 18 -78.20 68.86 -38.10
C SER A 18 -78.62 67.62 -37.33
N VAL A 19 -78.69 66.48 -38.02
CA VAL A 19 -78.65 65.20 -37.36
C VAL A 19 -77.30 65.23 -36.64
N ALA A 20 -77.31 65.53 -35.35
CA ALA A 20 -76.16 65.24 -34.51
C ALA A 20 -75.97 63.73 -34.67
N SER A 21 -75.04 63.35 -35.54
CA SER A 21 -74.64 61.96 -35.73
C SER A 21 -74.24 61.48 -34.36
N ALA A 22 -75.07 60.62 -33.76
CA ALA A 22 -74.79 60.06 -32.45
C ALA A 22 -73.49 59.28 -32.59
N GLN A 23 -72.39 59.81 -32.04
CA GLN A 23 -71.07 59.21 -32.15
C GLN A 23 -71.11 57.74 -31.73
N ILE A 24 -70.48 56.85 -32.51
CA ILE A 24 -70.38 55.43 -32.17
C ILE A 24 -69.58 55.29 -30.87
N GLN A 25 -70.24 54.81 -29.82
CA GLN A 25 -69.63 54.41 -28.55
C GLN A 25 -69.48 52.89 -28.54
N MET A 26 -68.41 52.36 -27.95
CA MET A 26 -68.14 50.93 -27.92
C MET A 26 -68.00 50.43 -26.48
N THR A 27 -68.68 49.34 -26.19
CA THR A 27 -68.40 48.52 -25.00
C THR A 27 -67.92 47.15 -25.45
N PHE A 28 -67.19 46.44 -24.58
CA PHE A 28 -66.55 45.17 -24.91
C PHE A 28 -66.96 44.09 -23.90
N SER A 29 -67.08 42.85 -24.38
CA SER A 29 -67.09 41.63 -23.56
C SER A 29 -65.88 40.79 -23.94
N ILE A 30 -65.20 40.19 -22.96
CA ILE A 30 -63.97 39.42 -23.16
C ILE A 30 -64.13 38.04 -22.54
N VAL A 31 -63.69 37.01 -23.27
CA VAL A 31 -63.34 35.70 -22.73
C VAL A 31 -61.81 35.61 -22.73
N GLN A 32 -61.20 35.58 -21.54
CA GLN A 32 -59.73 35.50 -21.43
C GLN A 32 -59.24 34.10 -21.86
N PRO A 33 -58.01 33.98 -22.39
CA PRO A 33 -57.35 32.70 -22.58
C PRO A 33 -57.33 31.86 -21.31
N THR A 34 -57.46 30.54 -21.46
CA THR A 34 -57.58 29.62 -20.32
C THR A 34 -56.25 29.36 -19.61
N CYS A 35 -55.14 29.42 -20.35
CA CYS A 35 -53.79 29.15 -19.85
C CYS A 35 -52.80 30.21 -20.32
N HIS A 36 -51.68 30.33 -19.60
CA HIS A 36 -50.55 31.14 -20.02
C HIS A 36 -50.07 30.73 -21.43
N GLY A 37 -49.97 31.70 -22.34
CA GLY A 37 -49.52 31.51 -23.71
C GLY A 37 -50.58 30.95 -24.66
N PHE A 38 -51.81 30.70 -24.20
CA PHE A 38 -52.88 30.19 -25.06
C PHE A 38 -53.56 31.33 -25.83
N THR A 39 -54.12 31.00 -26.99
CA THR A 39 -54.84 31.93 -27.86
C THR A 39 -56.32 31.59 -27.99
N ASN A 40 -56.90 30.88 -27.03
CA ASN A 40 -58.31 30.48 -27.07
C ASN A 40 -59.27 31.55 -26.49
N GLY A 41 -58.79 32.78 -26.29
CA GLY A 41 -59.64 33.90 -25.89
C GLY A 41 -60.52 34.42 -27.02
N SER A 42 -61.46 35.30 -26.65
CA SER A 42 -62.30 36.04 -27.59
C SER A 42 -62.66 37.43 -27.06
N ALA A 43 -62.97 38.34 -27.97
CA ALA A 43 -63.47 39.68 -27.64
C ALA A 43 -64.64 40.05 -28.56
N THR A 44 -65.75 40.50 -27.97
CA THR A 44 -66.95 40.96 -28.68
C THR A 44 -67.13 42.45 -28.45
N VAL A 45 -67.33 43.22 -29.52
CA VAL A 45 -67.64 44.65 -29.43
C VAL A 45 -69.14 44.91 -29.55
N PHE A 46 -69.68 45.81 -28.73
CA PHE A 46 -71.08 46.24 -28.73
C PHE A 46 -71.14 47.74 -29.01
N PRO A 47 -71.27 48.14 -30.29
CA PRO A 47 -71.42 49.55 -30.67
C PRO A 47 -72.82 50.08 -30.31
N VAL A 48 -72.89 51.35 -29.90
CA VAL A 48 -74.11 52.12 -29.62
C VAL A 48 -74.00 53.48 -30.30
N GLY A 49 -75.08 53.98 -30.92
CA GLY A 49 -75.05 55.20 -31.75
C GLY A 49 -74.76 54.89 -33.23
N GLY A 50 -74.69 55.89 -34.11
CA GLY A 50 -74.54 55.70 -35.55
C GLY A 50 -75.75 55.03 -36.24
N SER A 51 -75.59 54.64 -37.50
CA SER A 51 -76.65 54.02 -38.32
C SER A 51 -76.36 52.55 -38.66
N ASN A 52 -77.27 51.64 -38.28
CA ASN A 52 -77.17 50.22 -38.64
C ASN A 52 -77.30 50.00 -40.16
N PRO A 53 -76.66 48.95 -40.74
CA PRO A 53 -75.78 47.96 -40.09
C PRO A 53 -74.35 48.45 -39.85
N TYR A 54 -73.63 47.80 -38.92
CA TYR A 54 -72.20 48.02 -38.69
C TYR A 54 -71.32 47.01 -39.41
N THR A 55 -70.11 47.44 -39.78
CA THR A 55 -69.00 46.60 -40.24
C THR A 55 -67.84 46.71 -39.26
N TYR A 56 -67.04 45.64 -39.15
CA TYR A 56 -65.98 45.51 -38.17
C TYR A 56 -64.66 45.22 -38.87
N VAL A 57 -63.56 45.78 -38.37
CA VAL A 57 -62.20 45.40 -38.74
C VAL A 57 -61.35 45.37 -37.48
N TRP A 58 -60.99 44.16 -37.05
CA TRP A 58 -60.08 43.95 -35.92
C TRP A 58 -58.61 44.05 -36.37
N SER A 59 -57.70 44.37 -35.44
CA SER A 59 -56.25 44.30 -35.67
C SER A 59 -55.75 42.90 -36.03
N THR A 60 -56.56 41.86 -35.75
CA THR A 60 -56.33 40.47 -36.17
C THR A 60 -56.71 40.22 -37.64
N GLY A 61 -57.30 41.20 -38.32
CA GLY A 61 -57.85 41.07 -39.67
C GLY A 61 -59.24 40.44 -39.74
N GLN A 62 -59.83 40.03 -38.60
CA GLN A 62 -61.18 39.48 -38.57
C GLN A 62 -62.23 40.59 -38.72
N THR A 63 -63.36 40.28 -39.39
CA THR A 63 -64.39 41.27 -39.76
C THR A 63 -65.76 41.04 -39.11
N SER A 64 -65.83 40.11 -38.16
CA SER A 64 -67.04 39.81 -37.38
C SER A 64 -67.11 40.68 -36.11
N GLN A 65 -68.31 40.78 -35.53
CA GLN A 65 -68.52 41.48 -34.25
C GLN A 65 -67.69 40.88 -33.10
N THR A 66 -67.43 39.58 -33.15
CA THR A 66 -66.53 38.89 -32.21
C THR A 66 -65.26 38.48 -32.94
N THR A 67 -64.11 38.71 -32.31
CA THR A 67 -62.84 38.12 -32.71
C THR A 67 -62.49 36.94 -31.79
N PHE A 68 -62.03 35.83 -32.38
CA PHE A 68 -61.63 34.61 -31.68
C PHE A 68 -60.17 34.28 -31.99
N GLY A 69 -59.56 33.39 -31.21
CA GLY A 69 -58.19 32.97 -31.47
C GLY A 69 -57.15 33.97 -30.96
N ILE A 70 -57.49 34.75 -29.93
CA ILE A 70 -56.65 35.80 -29.37
C ILE A 70 -56.02 35.38 -28.04
N GLY A 71 -54.76 35.78 -27.83
CA GLY A 71 -53.99 35.56 -26.59
C GLY A 71 -53.84 36.86 -25.80
N LYS A 72 -52.93 36.90 -24.81
CA LYS A 72 -52.59 38.14 -24.12
C LYS A 72 -52.11 39.21 -25.11
N GLY A 73 -52.68 40.41 -25.01
CA GLY A 73 -52.31 41.52 -25.88
C GLY A 73 -53.37 42.62 -25.92
N THR A 74 -53.10 43.67 -26.70
CA THR A 74 -54.07 44.74 -26.96
C THR A 74 -54.58 44.60 -28.38
N TYR A 75 -55.90 44.53 -28.53
CA TYR A 75 -56.57 44.39 -29.81
C TYR A 75 -57.38 45.65 -30.10
N THR A 76 -57.26 46.17 -31.31
CA THR A 76 -58.05 47.32 -31.77
C THR A 76 -59.15 46.84 -32.72
N VAL A 77 -60.29 47.50 -32.69
CA VAL A 77 -61.39 47.30 -33.64
C VAL A 77 -61.83 48.64 -34.19
N THR A 78 -61.98 48.72 -35.50
CA THR A 78 -62.64 49.83 -36.17
C THR A 78 -64.06 49.38 -36.52
N VAL A 79 -65.05 50.10 -36.01
CA VAL A 79 -66.47 49.90 -36.33
C VAL A 79 -66.90 51.01 -37.26
N THR A 80 -67.46 50.64 -38.42
CA THR A 80 -67.98 51.59 -39.41
C THR A 80 -69.47 51.37 -39.61
N ASP A 81 -70.26 52.44 -39.50
CA ASP A 81 -71.71 52.41 -39.67
C ASP A 81 -72.14 52.53 -41.15
N ALA A 82 -73.44 52.44 -41.42
CA ALA A 82 -73.99 52.49 -42.77
C ALA A 82 -73.82 53.85 -43.48
N LEU A 83 -73.54 54.92 -42.72
CA LEU A 83 -73.27 56.26 -43.22
C LEU A 83 -71.77 56.55 -43.35
N LEU A 84 -70.92 55.52 -43.26
CA LEU A 84 -69.46 55.59 -43.35
C LEU A 84 -68.79 56.37 -42.20
N ASN A 85 -69.49 56.58 -41.09
CA ASN A 85 -68.86 57.07 -39.87
C ASN A 85 -68.11 55.91 -39.20
N SER A 86 -66.89 56.16 -38.75
CA SER A 86 -66.08 55.15 -38.07
C SER A 86 -65.65 55.59 -36.68
N ALA A 87 -65.52 54.62 -35.78
CA ALA A 87 -64.88 54.79 -34.49
C ALA A 87 -63.93 53.61 -34.22
N THR A 88 -62.80 53.89 -33.57
CA THR A 88 -61.83 52.86 -33.18
C THR A 88 -61.83 52.70 -31.66
N GLY A 89 -61.96 51.45 -31.22
CA GLY A 89 -61.86 51.05 -29.82
C GLY A 89 -60.69 50.10 -29.62
N GLN A 90 -60.21 49.99 -28.38
CA GLN A 90 -59.17 49.05 -28.01
C GLN A 90 -59.57 48.26 -26.77
N ILE A 91 -59.12 47.01 -26.70
CA ILE A 91 -59.36 46.13 -25.58
C ILE A 91 -58.08 45.37 -25.22
N SER A 92 -57.79 45.27 -23.92
CA SER A 92 -56.65 44.50 -23.41
C SER A 92 -57.12 43.14 -22.94
N VAL A 93 -56.55 42.09 -23.52
CA VAL A 93 -56.73 40.70 -23.13
C VAL A 93 -55.59 40.32 -22.19
N LEU A 94 -55.96 39.78 -21.04
CA LEU A 94 -55.05 39.29 -20.01
C LEU A 94 -54.99 37.77 -20.07
N GLU A 95 -53.98 37.16 -19.48
CA GLU A 95 -53.90 35.70 -19.32
C GLU A 95 -53.54 35.35 -17.88
N PRO A 96 -53.85 34.11 -17.42
CA PRO A 96 -53.37 33.61 -16.14
C PRO A 96 -51.84 33.52 -16.09
N SER A 97 -51.26 33.53 -14.89
CA SER A 97 -49.85 33.16 -14.71
C SER A 97 -49.63 31.69 -15.08
N ALA A 98 -48.40 31.35 -15.49
CA ALA A 98 -48.06 29.95 -15.75
C ALA A 98 -48.16 29.11 -14.46
N VAL A 99 -48.57 27.85 -14.62
CA VAL A 99 -48.56 26.88 -13.52
C VAL A 99 -47.11 26.45 -13.27
N LEU A 100 -46.66 26.62 -12.03
CA LEU A 100 -45.34 26.17 -11.57
C LEU A 100 -45.53 25.02 -10.57
N ALA A 101 -44.67 24.01 -10.70
CA ALA A 101 -44.58 22.90 -9.77
C ALA A 101 -43.32 23.06 -8.92
N SER A 102 -43.38 22.62 -7.66
CA SER A 102 -42.18 22.44 -6.84
C SER A 102 -42.35 21.23 -5.94
N ILE A 103 -41.21 20.63 -5.56
CA ILE A 103 -41.17 19.46 -4.70
C ILE A 103 -40.41 19.82 -3.43
N THR A 104 -41.00 19.50 -2.28
CA THR A 104 -40.35 19.61 -0.97
C THR A 104 -40.13 18.20 -0.41
N ALA A 105 -38.90 17.91 0.00
CA ALA A 105 -38.52 16.63 0.59
C ALA A 105 -38.37 16.78 2.11
N THR A 106 -38.86 15.80 2.86
CA THR A 106 -38.72 15.76 4.33
C THR A 106 -38.28 14.39 4.78
N ASN A 107 -37.28 14.33 5.65
CA ASN A 107 -36.72 13.09 6.20
C ASN A 107 -36.27 12.08 5.13
N VAL A 108 -35.82 12.54 3.96
CA VAL A 108 -35.21 11.68 2.95
C VAL A 108 -33.79 11.39 3.42
N ASN A 109 -33.59 10.19 3.98
CA ASN A 109 -32.30 9.80 4.52
C ASN A 109 -31.32 9.38 3.43
N CYS A 110 -30.10 9.09 3.88
CA CYS A 110 -29.02 8.59 3.06
C CYS A 110 -29.22 7.21 2.45
N ALA A 111 -30.21 6.43 2.90
CA ALA A 111 -30.53 5.12 2.33
C ALA A 111 -31.51 5.21 1.15
N GLY A 112 -32.12 6.38 0.93
CA GLY A 112 -32.98 6.63 -0.24
C GLY A 112 -34.28 5.83 -0.26
N ASN A 113 -34.70 5.28 0.89
CA ASN A 113 -35.88 4.42 1.01
C ASN A 113 -36.84 4.85 2.14
N ASN A 114 -36.74 6.11 2.57
CA ASN A 114 -37.66 6.70 3.53
C ASN A 114 -37.87 8.19 3.27
N GLY A 115 -38.79 8.77 4.03
CA GLY A 115 -39.15 10.18 3.93
C GLY A 115 -40.38 10.41 3.06
N THR A 116 -40.65 11.68 2.76
CA THR A 116 -41.85 12.09 2.04
C THR A 116 -41.52 13.20 1.06
N LEU A 117 -42.05 13.08 -0.15
CA LEU A 117 -42.06 14.15 -1.14
C LEU A 117 -43.44 14.80 -1.13
N THR A 118 -43.49 16.13 -1.02
CA THR A 118 -44.73 16.92 -1.02
C THR A 118 -44.73 17.88 -2.20
N ALA A 119 -45.76 17.76 -3.04
CA ALA A 119 -46.00 18.63 -4.19
C ALA A 119 -46.57 19.98 -3.77
N ASN A 120 -46.09 21.05 -4.39
CA ASN A 120 -46.70 22.38 -4.29
C ASN A 120 -46.93 22.95 -5.69
N GLY A 121 -48.11 23.55 -5.89
CA GLY A 121 -48.51 24.22 -7.13
C GLY A 121 -48.66 25.71 -6.92
N PHE A 122 -48.21 26.51 -7.89
CA PHE A 122 -48.32 27.97 -7.89
C PHE A 122 -48.76 28.48 -9.27
N GLY A 123 -49.34 29.68 -9.32
CA GLY A 123 -49.81 30.29 -10.57
C GLY A 123 -51.04 29.59 -11.18
N GLY A 124 -51.47 29.98 -12.38
CA GLY A 124 -52.69 29.45 -13.00
C GLY A 124 -53.95 29.69 -12.15
N THR A 125 -54.92 28.77 -12.28
CA THR A 125 -56.24 28.85 -11.66
C THR A 125 -56.48 27.69 -10.69
N PRO A 126 -56.44 27.91 -9.36
CA PRO A 126 -56.75 26.87 -8.37
C PRO A 126 -58.19 26.32 -8.50
N PRO A 127 -58.50 25.10 -8.01
CA PRO A 127 -57.62 24.18 -7.29
C PRO A 127 -56.62 23.42 -8.20
N TYR A 128 -55.61 22.81 -7.59
CA TYR A 128 -54.63 21.98 -8.29
C TYR A 128 -54.84 20.49 -8.06
N THR A 129 -54.51 19.69 -9.07
CA THR A 129 -54.38 18.24 -9.01
C THR A 129 -52.92 17.86 -9.22
N TYR A 130 -52.54 16.69 -8.70
CA TYR A 130 -51.16 16.22 -8.69
C TYR A 130 -51.08 14.87 -9.37
N ALA A 131 -50.06 14.66 -10.19
CA ALA A 131 -49.74 13.36 -10.76
C ALA A 131 -48.24 13.10 -10.60
N TRP A 132 -47.92 12.02 -9.91
CA TRP A 132 -46.57 11.54 -9.69
C TRP A 132 -46.27 10.33 -10.58
N ASN A 133 -45.02 10.22 -11.01
CA ASN A 133 -44.46 9.03 -11.63
C ASN A 133 -43.02 8.80 -11.12
N GLY A 134 -42.66 7.58 -10.75
CA GLY A 134 -41.32 7.27 -10.26
C GLY A 134 -41.19 5.86 -9.68
N PRO A 135 -40.19 5.61 -8.81
CA PRO A 135 -39.91 4.29 -8.23
C PRO A 135 -41.06 3.64 -7.46
N GLY A 136 -42.02 4.42 -6.96
CA GLY A 136 -43.24 3.93 -6.31
C GLY A 136 -44.44 3.73 -7.24
N GLY A 137 -44.24 3.83 -8.56
CA GLY A 137 -45.32 3.84 -9.54
C GLY A 137 -45.98 5.21 -9.69
N THR A 138 -47.25 5.23 -10.08
CA THR A 138 -48.05 6.45 -10.23
C THR A 138 -48.88 6.74 -8.98
N SER A 139 -49.06 8.03 -8.68
CA SER A 139 -49.88 8.49 -7.54
C SER A 139 -50.52 9.84 -7.82
N LEU A 140 -51.71 10.07 -7.26
CA LEU A 140 -52.45 11.34 -7.37
C LEU A 140 -52.49 12.13 -6.06
N PHE A 141 -51.79 11.66 -5.02
CA PHE A 141 -51.74 12.34 -3.73
C PHE A 141 -50.79 13.53 -3.76
N LYS A 142 -51.10 14.56 -2.95
CA LYS A 142 -50.21 15.72 -2.78
C LYS A 142 -48.85 15.32 -2.18
N ALA A 143 -48.85 14.36 -1.26
CA ALA A 143 -47.65 13.83 -0.64
C ALA A 143 -47.52 12.33 -0.90
N ILE A 144 -46.31 11.87 -1.21
CA ILE A 144 -45.99 10.45 -1.46
C ILE A 144 -44.80 10.00 -0.60
N PRO A 145 -44.78 8.75 -0.13
CA PRO A 145 -43.60 8.20 0.52
C PRO A 145 -42.48 7.97 -0.50
N VAL A 146 -41.24 8.13 -0.06
CA VAL A 146 -40.07 7.67 -0.81
C VAL A 146 -39.87 6.18 -0.50
N VAL A 147 -39.94 5.34 -1.53
CA VAL A 147 -39.86 3.87 -1.37
C VAL A 147 -38.56 3.28 -1.92
N ALA A 148 -37.90 4.00 -2.83
CA ALA A 148 -36.63 3.61 -3.42
C ALA A 148 -35.91 4.84 -4.04
N PRO A 149 -34.58 4.75 -4.26
CA PRO A 149 -33.81 5.74 -5.00
C PRO A 149 -34.30 5.89 -6.45
N GLY A 150 -34.06 7.06 -7.03
CA GLY A 150 -34.39 7.36 -8.43
C GLY A 150 -35.10 8.70 -8.61
N ASN A 151 -35.55 8.95 -9.84
CA ASN A 151 -36.21 10.19 -10.23
C ASN A 151 -37.72 10.09 -10.02
N TYR A 152 -38.27 11.05 -9.27
CA TYR A 152 -39.69 11.25 -9.09
C TYR A 152 -40.12 12.46 -9.91
N PHE A 153 -41.04 12.27 -10.84
CA PHE A 153 -41.59 13.30 -11.70
C PHE A 153 -42.96 13.72 -11.18
N LEU A 154 -43.16 15.03 -11.05
CA LEU A 154 -44.41 15.65 -10.64
C LEU A 154 -45.00 16.42 -11.81
N THR A 155 -46.28 16.24 -12.06
CA THR A 155 -47.12 17.14 -12.86
C THR A 155 -48.16 17.75 -11.95
N VAL A 156 -48.23 19.09 -11.93
CA VAL A 156 -49.29 19.86 -11.26
C VAL A 156 -50.20 20.40 -12.34
N THR A 157 -51.50 20.14 -12.23
CA THR A 157 -52.51 20.62 -13.18
C THR A 157 -53.54 21.47 -12.47
N ASP A 158 -53.82 22.66 -13.00
CA ASP A 158 -54.80 23.60 -12.44
C ASP A 158 -56.24 23.29 -12.90
N ALA A 159 -57.22 24.10 -12.47
CA ALA A 159 -58.63 23.93 -12.80
C ALA A 159 -58.97 24.13 -14.28
N ASN A 160 -58.09 24.81 -15.03
CA ASN A 160 -58.23 25.06 -16.47
C ASN A 160 -57.46 24.03 -17.32
N ASN A 161 -56.92 22.98 -16.70
CA ASN A 161 -56.07 21.95 -17.32
C ASN A 161 -54.71 22.47 -17.82
N CYS A 162 -54.23 23.58 -17.27
CA CYS A 162 -52.87 24.05 -17.49
C CYS A 162 -51.92 23.29 -16.56
N SER A 163 -50.76 22.87 -17.06
CA SER A 163 -49.83 22.02 -16.30
C SER A 163 -48.43 22.60 -16.15
N GLY A 164 -47.84 22.42 -14.97
CA GLY A 164 -46.42 22.58 -14.69
C GLY A 164 -45.80 21.24 -14.31
N ILE A 165 -44.53 21.03 -14.65
CA ILE A 165 -43.78 19.81 -14.30
C ILE A 165 -42.56 20.14 -13.45
N GLU A 166 -42.18 19.22 -12.57
CA GLU A 166 -40.95 19.29 -11.78
C GLU A 166 -40.42 17.88 -11.54
N SER A 167 -39.14 17.74 -11.21
CA SER A 167 -38.55 16.46 -10.83
C SER A 167 -37.71 16.56 -9.56
N PHE A 168 -37.64 15.45 -8.82
CA PHE A 168 -36.79 15.33 -7.65
C PHE A 168 -36.06 13.99 -7.68
N THR A 169 -34.73 14.03 -7.55
CA THR A 169 -33.89 12.83 -7.50
C THR A 169 -33.62 12.43 -6.06
N VAL A 170 -33.93 11.19 -5.72
CA VAL A 170 -33.53 10.55 -4.47
C VAL A 170 -32.26 9.74 -4.74
N ASP A 171 -31.17 10.11 -4.08
CA ASP A 171 -29.89 9.44 -4.23
C ASP A 171 -29.93 8.00 -3.69
N ALA A 172 -29.12 7.10 -4.27
CA ALA A 172 -28.94 5.76 -3.75
C ALA A 172 -28.14 5.76 -2.44
N LEU A 173 -28.19 4.65 -1.69
CA LEU A 173 -27.35 4.48 -0.51
C LEU A 173 -25.87 4.62 -0.87
N LEU A 174 -25.16 5.49 -0.16
CA LEU A 174 -23.71 5.60 -0.28
C LEU A 174 -23.06 4.34 0.27
N THR A 175 -22.20 3.72 -0.53
CA THR A 175 -21.33 2.61 -0.12
C THR A 175 -19.89 2.91 -0.53
N VAL A 176 -18.95 2.30 0.17
CA VAL A 176 -17.52 2.35 -0.17
C VAL A 176 -16.95 0.94 -0.04
N GLU A 177 -16.11 0.57 -0.98
CA GLU A 177 -15.29 -0.65 -0.95
C GLU A 177 -13.82 -0.23 -0.93
N VAL A 178 -13.09 -0.68 0.08
CA VAL A 178 -11.65 -0.46 0.23
C VAL A 178 -10.91 -1.74 -0.16
N THR A 179 -9.92 -1.60 -1.02
CA THR A 179 -9.03 -2.69 -1.44
C THR A 179 -7.58 -2.30 -1.19
N ALA A 180 -6.89 -3.07 -0.37
CA ALA A 180 -5.46 -2.91 -0.11
C ALA A 180 -4.61 -3.69 -1.12
N THR A 181 -3.40 -3.22 -1.34
CA THR A 181 -2.33 -3.96 -2.01
C THR A 181 -1.19 -4.09 -1.02
N ASP A 182 -0.83 -5.33 -0.72
CA ASP A 182 0.21 -5.69 0.24
C ASP A 182 1.59 -5.20 -0.17
N ILE A 183 2.47 -5.06 0.82
CA ILE A 183 3.87 -4.69 0.61
C ILE A 183 4.60 -5.89 -0.02
N PRO A 184 5.20 -5.75 -1.21
CA PRO A 184 5.85 -6.87 -1.89
C PRO A 184 7.11 -7.34 -1.18
N CYS A 185 7.90 -6.41 -0.63
CA CYS A 185 9.19 -6.66 0.02
C CYS A 185 9.31 -5.91 1.34
N SER A 186 9.70 -6.61 2.41
CA SER A 186 9.88 -6.01 3.74
C SER A 186 10.96 -4.91 3.80
N ILE A 187 11.93 -4.93 2.87
CA ILE A 187 12.96 -3.88 2.73
C ILE A 187 12.39 -2.53 2.26
N TYR A 188 11.16 -2.53 1.73
CA TYR A 188 10.40 -1.35 1.36
C TYR A 188 9.13 -1.29 2.24
N PRO A 189 9.25 -0.95 3.53
CA PRO A 189 8.15 -1.04 4.50
C PRO A 189 7.01 -0.04 4.27
N GLN A 190 7.08 0.74 3.19
CA GLN A 190 6.02 1.63 2.71
C GLN A 190 5.56 1.26 1.29
N GLY A 191 5.81 0.04 0.83
CA GLY A 191 5.48 -0.41 -0.52
C GLY A 191 3.99 -0.69 -0.77
N GLY A 192 3.12 -0.52 0.23
CA GLY A 192 1.70 -0.82 0.14
C GLY A 192 0.89 0.31 -0.52
N SER A 193 -0.35 0.00 -0.85
CA SER A 193 -1.34 0.99 -1.30
C SER A 193 -2.76 0.57 -0.92
N ALA A 194 -3.71 1.50 -0.96
CA ALA A 194 -5.13 1.20 -0.79
C ALA A 194 -5.99 2.09 -1.68
N ASN A 195 -7.06 1.52 -2.24
CA ASN A 195 -8.00 2.21 -3.11
C ASN A 195 -9.42 2.10 -2.53
N ALA A 196 -10.09 3.25 -2.39
CA ALA A 196 -11.48 3.36 -1.96
C ALA A 196 -12.36 3.70 -3.16
N VAL A 197 -13.32 2.84 -3.48
CA VAL A 197 -14.29 3.03 -4.55
C VAL A 197 -15.65 3.30 -3.92
N ALA A 198 -16.15 4.54 -4.09
CA ALA A 198 -17.46 4.94 -3.59
C ALA A 198 -18.54 4.84 -4.67
N THR A 199 -19.70 4.31 -4.31
CA THR A 199 -20.89 4.23 -5.19
C THR A 199 -22.16 4.68 -4.47
N GLY A 200 -23.15 5.17 -5.21
CA GLY A 200 -24.36 5.78 -4.65
C GLY A 200 -24.10 7.15 -4.01
N GLY A 201 -25.05 7.67 -3.24
CA GLY A 201 -24.98 9.02 -2.66
C GLY A 201 -24.91 10.14 -3.71
N LYS A 202 -24.70 11.37 -3.24
CA LYS A 202 -24.59 12.57 -4.10
C LYS A 202 -23.15 12.98 -4.33
N THR A 203 -22.74 13.14 -5.58
CA THR A 203 -21.41 13.66 -5.92
C THR A 203 -21.30 15.18 -5.69
N PRO A 204 -20.09 15.74 -5.44
CA PRO A 204 -18.80 15.04 -5.27
C PRO A 204 -18.65 14.32 -3.93
N TYR A 205 -17.68 13.40 -3.84
CA TYR A 205 -17.32 12.70 -2.61
C TYR A 205 -16.07 13.31 -1.97
N ALA A 206 -16.04 13.31 -0.63
CA ALA A 206 -14.87 13.64 0.18
C ALA A 206 -14.38 12.38 0.89
N TYR A 207 -13.07 12.12 0.80
CA TYR A 207 -12.43 10.95 1.43
C TYR A 207 -11.69 11.38 2.70
N SER A 208 -11.70 10.52 3.71
CA SER A 208 -10.95 10.71 4.95
C SER A 208 -10.42 9.37 5.41
N TRP A 209 -9.10 9.20 5.31
CA TRP A 209 -8.41 7.98 5.72
C TRP A 209 -7.91 8.08 7.17
N SER A 210 -7.73 6.92 7.82
CA SER A 210 -7.15 6.83 9.17
C SER A 210 -5.73 7.41 9.28
N ASN A 211 -5.01 7.52 8.17
CA ASN A 211 -3.69 8.16 8.09
C ASN A 211 -3.75 9.67 7.77
N GLY A 212 -4.94 10.27 7.68
CA GLY A 212 -5.15 11.69 7.38
C GLY A 212 -5.15 12.05 5.89
N ALA A 213 -5.06 11.07 4.97
CA ALA A 213 -5.18 11.34 3.55
C ALA A 213 -6.64 11.63 3.11
N HIS A 214 -6.78 12.31 1.97
CA HIS A 214 -8.09 12.79 1.46
C HIS A 214 -8.39 12.42 0.00
N THR A 215 -7.60 11.53 -0.60
CA THR A 215 -7.78 11.05 -1.97
C THR A 215 -8.45 9.67 -1.98
N SER A 216 -9.05 9.26 -3.10
CA SER A 216 -9.63 7.91 -3.23
C SER A 216 -8.56 6.81 -3.25
N PHE A 217 -7.35 7.14 -3.68
CA PHE A 217 -6.21 6.22 -3.73
C PHE A 217 -5.05 6.76 -2.88
N ILE A 218 -4.47 5.89 -2.06
CA ILE A 218 -3.32 6.19 -1.21
C ILE A 218 -2.20 5.19 -1.48
N THR A 219 -0.96 5.68 -1.51
CA THR A 219 0.26 4.90 -1.75
C THR A 219 1.32 5.27 -0.73
N ASN A 220 2.47 4.59 -0.77
CA ASN A 220 3.57 4.83 0.16
C ASN A 220 3.15 4.58 1.63
N ILE A 221 2.34 3.55 1.86
CA ILE A 221 1.77 3.22 3.16
C ILE A 221 2.40 1.95 3.74
N SER A 222 2.53 1.92 5.07
CA SER A 222 3.10 0.80 5.81
C SER A 222 2.08 -0.30 6.10
N GLN A 223 2.55 -1.43 6.62
CA GLN A 223 1.69 -2.51 7.09
C GLN A 223 0.70 -1.96 8.13
N GLY A 224 -0.57 -2.35 8.02
CA GLY A 224 -1.59 -1.95 8.99
C GLY A 224 -3.00 -1.87 8.42
N LEU A 225 -3.96 -1.58 9.31
CA LEU A 225 -5.37 -1.40 8.95
C LEU A 225 -5.63 0.04 8.48
N TYR A 226 -6.15 0.18 7.26
CA TYR A 226 -6.53 1.46 6.68
C TYR A 226 -8.04 1.57 6.61
N ILE A 227 -8.59 2.55 7.33
CA ILE A 227 -10.04 2.81 7.40
C ILE A 227 -10.31 4.06 6.56
N CYS A 228 -11.19 3.96 5.57
CA CYS A 228 -11.64 5.10 4.77
C CYS A 228 -13.08 5.44 5.12
N THR A 229 -13.34 6.69 5.49
CA THR A 229 -14.68 7.26 5.55
C THR A 229 -14.90 8.16 4.36
N VAL A 230 -15.94 7.88 3.58
CA VAL A 230 -16.38 8.67 2.43
C VAL A 230 -17.62 9.45 2.82
N THR A 231 -17.63 10.75 2.52
CA THR A 231 -18.78 11.64 2.71
C THR A 231 -19.26 12.17 1.36
N SER A 232 -20.55 12.02 1.06
CA SER A 232 -21.18 12.59 -0.13
C SER A 232 -21.60 14.05 0.06
N ALA A 233 -21.92 14.76 -1.02
CA ALA A 233 -22.29 16.18 -0.99
C ALA A 233 -23.58 16.51 -0.21
N ASN A 234 -24.43 15.51 0.04
CA ASN A 234 -25.63 15.61 0.88
C ASN A 234 -25.37 15.24 2.36
N GLY A 235 -24.11 14.99 2.74
CA GLY A 235 -23.68 14.71 4.12
C GLY A 235 -23.80 13.24 4.55
N CYS A 236 -24.10 12.32 3.62
CA CYS A 236 -24.13 10.89 3.93
C CYS A 236 -22.73 10.32 4.03
N THR A 237 -22.52 9.38 4.95
CA THR A 237 -21.22 8.77 5.21
C THR A 237 -21.27 7.26 5.02
N ALA A 238 -20.23 6.70 4.41
CA ALA A 238 -19.96 5.28 4.38
C ALA A 238 -18.51 5.04 4.82
N THR A 239 -18.27 3.92 5.50
CA THR A 239 -16.94 3.57 6.01
C THR A 239 -16.65 2.13 5.66
N ASP A 240 -15.44 1.87 5.17
CA ASP A 240 -14.91 0.54 4.96
C ASP A 240 -13.41 0.54 5.26
N SER A 241 -12.82 -0.65 5.38
CA SER A 241 -11.42 -0.80 5.73
C SER A 241 -10.81 -2.06 5.17
N ASP A 242 -9.51 -2.00 4.88
CA ASP A 242 -8.74 -3.18 4.51
C ASP A 242 -7.34 -3.12 5.15
N TYR A 243 -6.68 -4.27 5.23
CA TYR A 243 -5.39 -4.44 5.87
C TYR A 243 -4.28 -4.59 4.82
N VAL A 244 -3.24 -3.78 4.93
CA VAL A 244 -2.01 -3.94 4.15
C VAL A 244 -1.11 -4.90 4.92
N ASP A 245 -0.82 -6.07 4.34
CA ASP A 245 0.11 -7.04 4.91
C ASP A 245 1.55 -6.82 4.43
N MET A 246 2.50 -7.44 5.14
CA MET A 246 3.92 -7.42 4.81
C MET A 246 4.52 -8.80 5.05
N PRO A 247 5.25 -9.38 4.08
CA PRO A 247 5.91 -10.66 4.28
C PRO A 247 7.01 -10.56 5.35
N PRO A 248 7.36 -11.67 6.03
CA PRO A 248 8.53 -11.71 6.90
C PRO A 248 9.81 -11.30 6.13
N PRO A 249 10.84 -10.76 6.81
CA PRO A 249 12.12 -10.47 6.16
C PRO A 249 12.70 -11.67 5.43
N LEU A 250 13.21 -11.45 4.22
CA LEU A 250 13.97 -12.48 3.50
C LEU A 250 15.32 -12.65 4.20
N GLU A 251 15.49 -13.79 4.85
CA GLU A 251 16.74 -14.20 5.48
C GLU A 251 17.41 -15.28 4.66
N VAL A 252 18.73 -15.19 4.54
CA VAL A 252 19.53 -16.12 3.76
C VAL A 252 20.76 -16.50 4.58
N VAL A 253 21.06 -17.79 4.63
CA VAL A 253 22.22 -18.35 5.31
C VAL A 253 23.01 -19.19 4.32
N ILE A 254 24.34 -19.06 4.35
CA ILE A 254 25.25 -19.89 3.55
C ILE A 254 26.08 -20.77 4.48
N THR A 255 26.13 -22.05 4.17
CA THR A 255 27.05 -23.03 4.76
C THR A 255 28.02 -23.52 3.69
N TRP A 256 29.26 -23.85 4.07
CA TRP A 256 30.27 -24.26 3.09
C TRP A 256 31.22 -25.32 3.65
N LEU A 257 31.83 -26.08 2.75
CA LEU A 257 32.92 -27.00 3.04
C LEU A 257 34.16 -26.59 2.24
N THR A 258 35.30 -26.55 2.93
CA THR A 258 36.60 -26.26 2.32
C THR A 258 37.03 -27.37 1.36
N PRO A 259 37.67 -27.04 0.24
CA PRO A 259 38.25 -28.05 -0.64
C PRO A 259 39.36 -28.85 0.06
N SER A 260 39.61 -30.05 -0.44
CA SER A 260 40.81 -30.82 -0.08
C SER A 260 42.07 -30.06 -0.51
N CYS A 261 43.22 -30.32 0.14
CA CYS A 261 44.45 -29.60 -0.17
C CYS A 261 44.92 -29.77 -1.63
N GLY A 262 45.87 -28.93 -2.03
CA GLY A 262 46.51 -29.03 -3.34
C GLY A 262 45.73 -28.36 -4.47
N PHE A 263 45.04 -27.25 -4.17
CA PHE A 263 44.19 -26.52 -5.13
C PHE A 263 43.06 -27.38 -5.73
N SER A 264 42.56 -28.38 -4.99
CA SER A 264 41.44 -29.17 -5.47
C SER A 264 40.18 -28.29 -5.58
N ASN A 265 39.38 -28.53 -6.62
CA ASN A 265 38.12 -27.84 -6.87
C ASN A 265 36.98 -28.72 -6.38
N ASN A 266 36.96 -29.10 -5.10
CA ASN A 266 35.92 -29.96 -4.53
C ASN A 266 35.22 -29.36 -3.30
N GLY A 267 35.41 -28.05 -3.05
CA GLY A 267 34.63 -27.33 -2.05
C GLY A 267 33.14 -27.27 -2.40
N THR A 268 32.32 -26.95 -1.41
CA THR A 268 30.87 -26.81 -1.59
C THR A 268 30.35 -25.56 -0.89
N ALA A 269 29.24 -25.02 -1.38
CA ALA A 269 28.48 -23.98 -0.71
C ALA A 269 26.98 -24.27 -0.87
N THR A 270 26.24 -24.27 0.23
CA THR A 270 24.80 -24.51 0.27
C THR A 270 24.11 -23.32 0.93
N VAL A 271 23.11 -22.79 0.23
CA VAL A 271 22.31 -21.64 0.62
C VAL A 271 20.94 -22.10 1.08
N GLN A 272 20.50 -21.58 2.21
CA GLN A 272 19.15 -21.77 2.73
C GLN A 272 18.49 -20.40 2.88
N ALA A 273 17.33 -20.23 2.25
CA ALA A 273 16.50 -19.04 2.39
C ALA A 273 15.28 -19.33 3.28
N SER A 274 14.87 -18.32 4.06
CA SER A 274 13.66 -18.33 4.89
C SER A 274 13.02 -16.94 4.90
N GLY A 275 11.73 -16.86 5.26
CA GLY A 275 10.97 -15.60 5.18
C GLY A 275 10.70 -15.17 3.73
N GLY A 276 10.42 -13.89 3.48
CA GLY A 276 9.96 -13.40 2.17
C GLY A 276 8.73 -14.15 1.65
N THR A 277 8.56 -14.18 0.33
CA THR A 277 7.48 -14.91 -0.35
C THR A 277 8.04 -16.06 -1.21
N PRO A 278 7.85 -17.34 -0.83
CA PRO A 278 8.30 -18.47 -1.63
C PRO A 278 7.59 -18.55 -3.01
N PRO A 279 8.20 -19.18 -4.03
CA PRO A 279 9.48 -19.90 -4.04
C PRO A 279 10.71 -18.98 -4.17
N TYR A 280 11.89 -19.52 -3.82
CA TYR A 280 13.17 -18.81 -3.91
C TYR A 280 13.96 -19.18 -5.16
N THR A 281 14.71 -18.22 -5.70
CA THR A 281 15.67 -18.41 -6.79
C THR A 281 17.06 -17.99 -6.35
N TYR A 282 18.07 -18.72 -6.81
CA TYR A 282 19.47 -18.52 -6.41
C TYR A 282 20.30 -18.30 -7.66
N ASN A 283 20.89 -17.12 -7.78
CA ASN A 283 21.75 -16.74 -8.88
C ASN A 283 23.20 -16.60 -8.40
N TRP A 284 24.07 -17.42 -8.98
CA TRP A 284 25.50 -17.38 -8.71
C TRP A 284 26.20 -16.78 -9.93
N PRO A 285 26.95 -15.67 -9.80
CA PRO A 285 27.71 -15.14 -10.92
C PRO A 285 28.84 -16.08 -11.36
N ASN A 286 29.59 -15.67 -12.38
CA ASN A 286 30.73 -16.41 -12.94
C ASN A 286 30.36 -17.77 -13.56
N ASN A 287 29.16 -17.84 -14.16
CA ASN A 287 28.63 -19.03 -14.86
C ASN A 287 28.48 -20.28 -13.98
N LEU A 288 28.32 -20.10 -12.67
CA LEU A 288 27.93 -21.19 -11.79
C LEU A 288 26.44 -21.55 -12.02
N PRO A 289 26.05 -22.84 -11.92
CA PRO A 289 24.66 -23.25 -12.06
C PRO A 289 23.72 -22.51 -11.11
N SER A 290 22.48 -22.24 -11.52
CA SER A 290 21.46 -21.77 -10.60
C SER A 290 21.03 -22.88 -9.64
N GLY A 291 20.70 -22.51 -8.40
CA GLY A 291 20.23 -23.45 -7.39
C GLY A 291 20.81 -23.21 -5.99
N PRO A 292 20.25 -23.88 -4.98
CA PRO A 292 20.60 -23.68 -3.58
C PRO A 292 21.96 -24.28 -3.21
N SER A 293 22.65 -24.99 -4.10
CA SER A 293 23.92 -25.64 -3.77
C SER A 293 24.88 -25.63 -4.94
N GLN A 294 26.14 -25.35 -4.61
CA GLN A 294 27.28 -25.41 -5.50
C GLN A 294 28.25 -26.49 -5.01
N THR A 295 28.79 -27.23 -5.96
CA THR A 295 29.82 -28.23 -5.71
C THR A 295 30.98 -27.99 -6.66
N GLY A 296 32.15 -28.44 -6.27
CA GLY A 296 33.32 -28.34 -7.14
C GLY A 296 33.99 -26.96 -7.09
N LEU A 297 33.82 -26.24 -5.98
CA LEU A 297 34.32 -24.87 -5.83
C LEU A 297 35.81 -24.88 -5.45
N PRO A 298 36.69 -24.19 -6.19
CA PRO A 298 38.03 -23.84 -5.72
C PRO A 298 38.01 -22.96 -4.45
N PRO A 299 39.14 -22.80 -3.74
CA PRO A 299 39.29 -21.74 -2.76
C PRO A 299 39.03 -20.37 -3.38
N GLY A 300 38.27 -19.52 -2.72
CA GLY A 300 37.93 -18.20 -3.24
C GLY A 300 36.74 -17.56 -2.56
N LEU A 301 36.46 -16.32 -2.99
CA LEU A 301 35.32 -15.55 -2.55
C LEU A 301 34.17 -15.75 -3.55
N TYR A 302 33.03 -16.23 -3.04
CA TYR A 302 31.82 -16.45 -3.82
C TYR A 302 30.71 -15.52 -3.35
N TYR A 303 29.81 -15.21 -4.27
CA TYR A 303 28.66 -14.33 -4.05
C TYR A 303 27.41 -14.98 -4.63
N VAL A 304 26.29 -14.84 -3.94
CA VAL A 304 24.99 -15.33 -4.41
C VAL A 304 23.94 -14.24 -4.22
N CYS A 305 23.15 -14.01 -5.26
CA CYS A 305 21.93 -13.24 -5.19
C CYS A 305 20.77 -14.21 -4.97
N THR A 306 20.04 -14.05 -3.88
CA THR A 306 18.83 -14.84 -3.61
C THR A 306 17.61 -13.94 -3.77
N PHE A 307 16.63 -14.38 -4.55
CA PHE A 307 15.37 -13.67 -4.75
C PHE A 307 14.21 -14.53 -4.30
N ASP A 308 13.19 -13.89 -3.74
CA ASP A 308 11.88 -14.50 -3.51
C ASP A 308 10.96 -14.33 -4.75
N SER A 309 9.70 -14.77 -4.67
CA SER A 309 8.76 -14.68 -5.80
C SER A 309 8.38 -13.25 -6.16
N ASN A 310 8.49 -12.31 -5.21
CA ASN A 310 8.22 -10.89 -5.40
C ASN A 310 9.47 -10.12 -5.88
N GLN A 311 10.56 -10.83 -6.20
CA GLN A 311 11.85 -10.26 -6.62
C GLN A 311 12.55 -9.45 -5.53
N CYS A 312 12.24 -9.71 -4.26
CA CYS A 312 12.98 -9.15 -3.14
C CYS A 312 14.35 -9.83 -3.06
N GLN A 313 15.43 -9.04 -3.08
CA GLN A 313 16.80 -9.55 -3.18
C GLN A 313 17.53 -9.50 -1.83
N MET A 314 18.21 -10.58 -1.50
CA MET A 314 19.21 -10.63 -0.42
C MET A 314 20.50 -11.26 -0.96
N ASP A 315 21.62 -10.58 -0.70
CA ASP A 315 22.93 -10.92 -1.22
C ASP A 315 23.87 -11.34 -0.11
N LEU A 316 24.63 -12.41 -0.36
CA LEU A 316 25.63 -12.89 0.59
C LEU A 316 26.94 -13.25 -0.09
N TRP A 317 28.00 -13.07 0.69
CA TRP A 317 29.35 -13.45 0.33
C TRP A 317 29.80 -14.61 1.21
N VAL A 318 30.52 -15.57 0.62
CA VAL A 318 31.17 -16.66 1.34
C VAL A 318 32.61 -16.78 0.89
N ASN A 319 33.53 -16.77 1.84
CA ASN A 319 34.95 -17.02 1.58
C ASN A 319 35.26 -18.49 1.87
N ILE A 320 35.55 -19.26 0.83
CA ILE A 320 36.02 -20.63 0.93
C ILE A 320 37.56 -20.57 1.04
N PRO A 321 38.15 -20.76 2.23
CA PRO A 321 39.58 -20.58 2.43
C PRO A 321 40.40 -21.65 1.68
N HIS A 322 41.63 -21.28 1.36
CA HIS A 322 42.63 -22.22 0.87
C HIS A 322 43.26 -22.97 2.04
N ILE A 323 43.36 -24.30 1.93
CA ILE A 323 44.16 -25.10 2.86
C ILE A 323 45.57 -25.27 2.26
N THR A 324 46.55 -24.63 2.89
CA THR A 324 47.95 -24.60 2.42
C THR A 324 48.76 -25.85 2.79
N GLY A 325 48.24 -26.75 3.65
CA GLY A 325 48.91 -27.99 4.05
C GLY A 325 48.40 -28.53 5.39
N LEU A 326 48.96 -29.65 5.85
CA LEU A 326 48.81 -30.13 7.22
C LEU A 326 49.73 -29.34 8.15
N ASP A 327 49.28 -28.95 9.34
CA ASP A 327 50.19 -28.47 10.38
C ASP A 327 50.82 -29.67 11.06
N VAL A 328 52.12 -29.85 10.87
CA VAL A 328 52.91 -30.94 11.45
C VAL A 328 53.90 -30.34 12.42
N GLN A 329 53.85 -30.82 13.65
CA GLN A 329 54.79 -30.45 14.71
C GLN A 329 55.63 -31.68 15.07
N LEU A 330 56.87 -31.45 15.50
CA LEU A 330 57.73 -32.50 16.03
C LEU A 330 57.83 -32.39 17.53
N VAL A 331 57.55 -33.49 18.22
CA VAL A 331 57.87 -33.67 19.63
C VAL A 331 59.11 -34.55 19.69
N VAL A 332 60.24 -33.97 20.08
CA VAL A 332 61.52 -34.68 20.16
C VAL A 332 61.87 -34.89 21.63
N SER A 333 62.09 -36.15 22.03
CA SER A 333 62.74 -36.46 23.31
C SER A 333 64.25 -36.40 23.15
N SER A 334 64.95 -35.83 24.13
CA SER A 334 66.40 -35.80 24.11
C SER A 334 66.99 -37.18 24.39
N ALA A 335 68.20 -37.43 23.91
CA ALA A 335 68.96 -38.61 24.29
C ALA A 335 69.38 -38.48 25.77
N THR A 336 69.39 -39.59 26.51
CA THR A 336 69.72 -39.56 27.94
C THR A 336 71.14 -39.09 28.22
N CYS A 337 72.08 -39.34 27.30
CA CYS A 337 73.47 -38.90 27.35
C CYS A 337 74.08 -38.87 25.95
N ILE A 338 75.20 -38.17 25.77
CA ILE A 338 76.01 -38.22 24.54
C ILE A 338 76.54 -39.64 24.35
N GLY A 339 76.31 -40.21 23.15
CA GLY A 339 76.72 -41.58 22.80
C GLY A 339 75.70 -42.67 23.10
N ILE A 340 74.50 -42.31 23.57
CA ILE A 340 73.36 -43.22 23.72
C ILE A 340 72.27 -42.86 22.72
N ASP A 341 71.84 -43.85 21.95
CA ASP A 341 70.85 -43.69 20.89
C ASP A 341 69.47 -44.10 21.41
N ASN A 342 68.87 -43.29 22.28
CA ASN A 342 67.55 -43.56 22.86
C ASN A 342 66.56 -42.39 22.77
N ALA A 343 66.92 -41.34 22.05
CA ALA A 343 65.97 -40.28 21.73
C ALA A 343 64.88 -40.78 20.77
N THR A 344 63.77 -40.05 20.75
CA THR A 344 62.62 -40.32 19.90
C THR A 344 62.13 -39.03 19.27
N ALA A 345 61.53 -39.12 18.09
CA ALA A 345 60.85 -37.99 17.45
C ALA A 345 59.47 -38.44 16.98
N THR A 346 58.43 -37.73 17.42
CA THR A 346 57.03 -38.03 17.15
C THR A 346 56.41 -36.89 16.34
N ALA A 347 55.77 -37.24 15.23
CA ALA A 347 55.04 -36.28 14.41
C ALA A 347 53.61 -36.10 14.94
N VAL A 348 53.24 -34.87 15.30
CA VAL A 348 51.89 -34.50 15.73
C VAL A 348 51.25 -33.69 14.61
N VAL A 349 50.08 -34.12 14.15
CA VAL A 349 49.41 -33.56 12.97
C VAL A 349 48.10 -32.89 13.39
N THR A 350 47.86 -31.68 12.90
CA THR A 350 46.59 -30.95 13.08
C THR A 350 45.95 -30.66 11.73
N PRO A 351 44.66 -31.02 11.51
CA PRO A 351 43.78 -31.78 12.42
C PRO A 351 44.25 -33.25 12.60
N PRO A 352 43.78 -33.97 13.65
CA PRO A 352 44.08 -35.38 13.81
C PRO A 352 43.31 -36.23 12.78
N GLY A 353 43.94 -37.30 12.29
CA GLY A 353 43.39 -38.17 11.26
C GLY A 353 44.09 -39.53 11.20
N SER A 354 43.47 -40.51 10.55
CA SER A 354 43.95 -41.89 10.45
C SER A 354 44.58 -42.25 9.10
N ASN A 355 44.47 -41.36 8.10
CA ASN A 355 44.86 -41.64 6.72
C ASN A 355 46.24 -41.03 6.36
N TYR A 356 47.05 -40.73 7.37
CA TYR A 356 48.35 -40.08 7.22
C TYR A 356 49.46 -41.09 6.96
N VAL A 357 50.26 -40.80 5.94
CA VAL A 357 51.49 -41.48 5.56
C VAL A 357 52.66 -40.61 6.00
N TYR A 358 53.58 -41.19 6.78
CA TYR A 358 54.73 -40.49 7.35
C TYR A 358 55.99 -40.91 6.61
N GLN A 359 56.79 -39.96 6.13
CA GLN A 359 58.07 -40.24 5.47
C GLN A 359 59.18 -39.53 6.23
N TRP A 360 59.94 -40.29 7.03
CA TRP A 360 61.04 -39.75 7.83
C TRP A 360 62.34 -39.74 7.03
N ASN A 361 62.96 -38.57 6.94
CA ASN A 361 64.28 -38.39 6.37
C ASN A 361 65.34 -38.44 7.49
N ILE A 362 65.59 -39.66 7.96
CA ILE A 362 66.62 -40.02 8.96
C ILE A 362 67.57 -41.08 8.37
N LEU A 363 68.65 -41.43 9.07
CA LEU A 363 69.58 -42.50 8.64
C LEU A 363 69.60 -43.63 9.68
N PRO A 364 69.16 -44.86 9.35
CA PRO A 364 68.48 -45.26 8.11
C PRO A 364 67.06 -44.65 8.01
N PRO A 365 66.55 -44.34 6.81
CA PRO A 365 65.23 -43.73 6.65
C PRO A 365 64.14 -44.69 7.08
N ASP A 366 63.12 -44.15 7.74
CA ASP A 366 61.95 -44.90 8.21
C ASP A 366 60.67 -44.28 7.60
N SER A 367 59.62 -45.07 7.45
CA SER A 367 58.38 -44.61 6.82
C SER A 367 57.17 -45.34 7.41
N ASN A 368 56.02 -44.66 7.36
CA ASN A 368 54.72 -45.10 7.85
C ASN A 368 54.65 -45.37 9.36
N VAL A 369 55.56 -44.77 10.12
CA VAL A 369 55.53 -44.75 11.59
C VAL A 369 55.28 -43.33 12.09
N VAL A 370 54.43 -43.17 13.10
CA VAL A 370 54.12 -41.87 13.73
C VAL A 370 55.31 -41.35 14.55
N GLN A 371 56.16 -42.26 15.02
CA GLN A 371 57.31 -41.98 15.86
C GLN A 371 58.50 -42.82 15.41
N VAL A 372 59.66 -42.19 15.32
CA VAL A 372 60.96 -42.86 15.16
C VAL A 372 61.68 -42.90 16.51
N THR A 373 62.44 -43.96 16.75
CA THR A 373 63.15 -44.20 18.01
C THR A 373 64.60 -44.57 17.75
N GLY A 374 65.43 -44.61 18.80
CA GLY A 374 66.82 -45.02 18.66
C GLY A 374 67.70 -43.92 18.06
N LEU A 375 67.36 -42.65 18.28
CA LEU A 375 68.08 -41.53 17.68
C LEU A 375 69.26 -41.09 18.55
N ALA A 376 70.40 -40.82 17.91
CA ALA A 376 71.57 -40.24 18.56
C ALA A 376 71.40 -38.73 18.79
N ALA A 377 72.05 -38.20 19.82
CA ALA A 377 72.19 -36.76 19.99
C ALA A 377 72.86 -36.09 18.77
N GLY A 378 72.32 -34.95 18.33
CA GLY A 378 72.78 -34.25 17.14
C GLY A 378 72.19 -34.76 15.82
N THR A 379 71.38 -35.83 15.84
CA THR A 379 70.68 -36.30 14.64
C THR A 379 69.68 -35.25 14.17
N PHE A 380 69.80 -34.83 12.91
CA PHE A 380 68.76 -34.04 12.24
C PHE A 380 67.63 -34.97 11.83
N VAL A 381 66.41 -34.65 12.26
CA VAL A 381 65.19 -35.38 11.91
C VAL A 381 64.28 -34.48 11.11
N SER A 382 63.72 -35.00 10.03
CA SER A 382 62.68 -34.34 9.25
C SER A 382 61.64 -35.35 8.83
N VAL A 383 60.37 -34.97 8.85
CA VAL A 383 59.25 -35.80 8.45
C VAL A 383 58.38 -35.05 7.45
N VAL A 384 57.97 -35.73 6.40
CA VAL A 384 56.89 -35.31 5.52
C VAL A 384 55.68 -36.18 5.84
N VAL A 385 54.57 -35.56 6.22
CA VAL A 385 53.29 -36.26 6.45
C VAL A 385 52.37 -35.96 5.29
N THR A 386 51.79 -36.99 4.68
CA THR A 386 50.85 -36.90 3.56
C THR A 386 49.51 -37.51 3.96
N ASP A 387 48.41 -36.77 3.84
CA ASP A 387 47.07 -37.35 3.90
C ASP A 387 46.73 -38.01 2.57
N THR A 388 46.49 -39.32 2.61
CA THR A 388 46.22 -40.13 1.42
C THR A 388 44.84 -39.89 0.82
N VAL A 389 43.90 -39.28 1.56
CA VAL A 389 42.55 -38.96 1.07
C VAL A 389 42.53 -37.57 0.44
N SER A 390 43.08 -36.58 1.12
CA SER A 390 43.04 -35.19 0.67
C SER A 390 44.27 -34.77 -0.15
N GLY A 391 45.34 -35.56 -0.17
CA GLY A 391 46.61 -35.22 -0.81
C GLY A 391 47.40 -34.12 -0.09
N CYS A 392 46.94 -33.62 1.06
CA CYS A 392 47.64 -32.61 1.84
C CYS A 392 49.00 -33.12 2.30
N THR A 393 50.04 -32.31 2.19
CA THR A 393 51.32 -32.58 2.86
C THR A 393 51.61 -31.53 3.92
N GLY A 394 52.35 -31.93 4.95
CA GLY A 394 52.93 -31.04 5.94
C GLY A 394 54.32 -31.55 6.31
N THR A 395 55.23 -30.66 6.67
CA THR A 395 56.59 -31.03 7.02
C THR A 395 56.99 -30.45 8.35
N ALA A 396 57.83 -31.17 9.08
CA ALA A 396 58.43 -30.70 10.30
C ALA A 396 59.87 -31.20 10.36
N SER A 397 60.77 -30.39 10.92
CA SER A 397 62.16 -30.77 11.14
C SER A 397 62.70 -30.27 12.47
N GLY A 398 63.70 -30.95 13.01
CA GLY A 398 64.31 -30.64 14.29
C GLY A 398 65.65 -31.36 14.46
N ILE A 399 66.34 -31.06 15.56
CA ILE A 399 67.59 -31.72 15.94
C ILE A 399 67.39 -32.36 17.31
N VAL A 400 67.85 -33.60 17.45
CA VAL A 400 67.83 -34.33 18.72
C VAL A 400 68.85 -33.72 19.69
N GLY A 401 68.38 -33.26 20.85
CA GLY A 401 69.24 -32.80 21.95
C GLY A 401 69.80 -33.96 22.79
N ALA A 402 70.70 -33.64 23.71
CA ALA A 402 71.15 -34.53 24.78
C ALA A 402 71.11 -33.80 26.12
N HIS A 403 70.85 -34.56 27.19
CA HIS A 403 71.12 -34.08 28.54
C HIS A 403 72.64 -34.02 28.77
N THR A 404 73.13 -32.86 29.22
CA THR A 404 74.56 -32.64 29.56
C THR A 404 74.85 -32.76 31.05
N THR A 405 73.81 -32.88 31.89
CA THR A 405 73.90 -33.02 33.35
C THR A 405 72.94 -34.09 33.86
N VAL A 406 73.37 -34.83 34.89
CA VAL A 406 72.53 -35.76 35.64
C VAL A 406 71.73 -34.95 36.66
N ASP A 407 70.42 -35.18 36.73
CA ASP A 407 69.56 -34.56 37.74
C ASP A 407 69.45 -35.46 38.97
N ILE A 408 69.30 -34.86 40.15
CA ILE A 408 69.12 -35.58 41.41
C ILE A 408 67.93 -35.01 42.18
N ALA A 409 66.99 -35.87 42.55
CA ALA A 409 65.91 -35.54 43.46
C ALA A 409 66.16 -36.24 44.80
N VAL A 410 66.02 -35.52 45.91
CA VAL A 410 66.18 -36.07 47.27
C VAL A 410 64.85 -35.97 48.00
N THR A 411 64.43 -37.06 48.61
CA THR A 411 63.27 -37.13 49.51
C THR A 411 63.72 -37.58 50.88
N ASP A 412 63.37 -36.84 51.91
CA ASP A 412 63.72 -37.11 53.31
C ASP A 412 62.49 -37.39 54.18
N VAL A 413 62.74 -38.10 55.28
CA VAL A 413 61.77 -38.37 56.35
C VAL A 413 62.31 -37.80 57.64
N ASP A 414 61.63 -36.76 58.13
CA ASP A 414 62.00 -36.05 59.36
C ASP A 414 61.79 -36.89 60.63
N ILE A 415 62.57 -36.56 61.67
CA ILE A 415 62.51 -37.19 62.99
C ILE A 415 61.31 -36.63 63.78
N LEU A 416 60.34 -37.48 64.12
CA LEU A 416 59.12 -37.07 64.82
C LEU A 416 59.23 -37.05 66.36
N CYS A 417 60.28 -37.64 66.97
CA CYS A 417 60.48 -37.72 68.43
C CYS A 417 61.96 -37.62 68.85
N ALA A 418 62.25 -37.05 70.02
CA ALA A 418 63.62 -36.93 70.56
C ALA A 418 64.28 -38.32 70.75
N GLY A 419 65.37 -38.56 70.01
CA GLY A 419 66.11 -39.83 69.99
C GLY A 419 65.81 -40.76 68.80
N GLY A 420 64.96 -40.35 67.86
CA GLY A 420 64.76 -41.06 66.59
C GLY A 420 65.83 -40.74 65.54
N PHE A 421 65.89 -41.55 64.49
CA PHE A 421 66.76 -41.30 63.34
C PHE A 421 65.95 -40.96 62.09
N GLY A 422 66.43 -40.00 61.29
CA GLY A 422 65.85 -39.64 60.00
C GLY A 422 66.43 -40.50 58.86
N SER A 423 65.82 -40.42 57.68
CA SER A 423 66.35 -41.02 56.46
C SER A 423 66.20 -40.10 55.26
N ALA A 424 67.06 -40.28 54.26
CA ALA A 424 66.97 -39.60 52.97
C ALA A 424 67.26 -40.56 51.82
N THR A 425 66.48 -40.46 50.76
CA THR A 425 66.62 -41.22 49.53
C THR A 425 66.87 -40.27 48.38
N ALA A 426 67.95 -40.51 47.62
CA ALA A 426 68.26 -39.79 46.40
C ALA A 426 67.91 -40.66 45.18
N VAL A 427 67.26 -40.05 44.20
CA VAL A 427 66.96 -40.65 42.89
C VAL A 427 67.63 -39.79 41.83
N ALA A 428 68.64 -40.36 41.17
CA ALA A 428 69.26 -39.74 40.01
C ALA A 428 68.46 -40.07 38.73
N SER A 429 68.34 -39.08 37.84
CA SER A 429 67.69 -39.18 36.53
C SER A 429 68.50 -38.44 35.46
N ASN A 430 68.13 -38.58 34.19
CA ASN A 430 68.78 -37.89 33.06
C ASN A 430 70.29 -38.22 32.89
N GLY A 431 70.71 -39.43 33.24
CA GLY A 431 72.04 -40.00 32.95
C GLY A 431 72.01 -41.51 32.70
N THR A 432 73.16 -42.15 32.51
CA THR A 432 73.25 -43.61 32.30
C THR A 432 73.39 -44.37 33.63
N PRO A 433 72.51 -45.32 33.98
CA PRO A 433 72.71 -46.22 35.11
C PRO A 433 73.93 -47.14 34.90
N GLN A 434 74.63 -47.64 35.93
CA GLN A 434 74.37 -47.51 37.37
C GLN A 434 74.87 -46.18 37.93
N TYR A 435 74.00 -45.47 38.66
CA TYR A 435 74.37 -44.25 39.36
C TYR A 435 75.15 -44.57 40.63
N THR A 436 76.19 -43.78 40.89
CA THR A 436 76.92 -43.80 42.15
C THR A 436 76.44 -42.64 43.02
N TYR A 437 76.06 -42.96 44.25
CA TYR A 437 75.61 -41.97 45.24
C TYR A 437 76.72 -41.73 46.24
N THR A 438 76.83 -40.51 46.76
CA THR A 438 77.72 -40.22 47.89
C THR A 438 77.10 -39.13 48.74
N TRP A 439 76.85 -39.46 50.01
CA TRP A 439 76.29 -38.53 50.99
C TRP A 439 77.42 -37.95 51.82
N PHE A 440 77.33 -36.65 52.09
CA PHE A 440 78.25 -35.93 52.95
C PHE A 440 77.49 -35.24 54.09
N SER A 441 78.02 -35.29 55.30
CA SER A 441 77.60 -34.42 56.41
C SER A 441 78.81 -33.69 56.97
N ASN A 442 78.71 -32.37 57.11
CA ASN A 442 79.80 -31.49 57.54
C ASN A 442 81.13 -31.71 56.76
N GLY A 443 81.02 -32.00 55.47
CA GLY A 443 82.17 -32.20 54.57
C GLY A 443 82.83 -33.59 54.65
N LEU A 444 82.36 -34.48 55.53
CA LEU A 444 82.83 -35.86 55.62
C LEU A 444 81.85 -36.81 54.91
N LYS A 445 82.39 -37.77 54.16
CA LYS A 445 81.59 -38.80 53.51
C LYS A 445 80.96 -39.70 54.57
N ILE A 446 79.63 -39.83 54.55
CA ILE A 446 78.86 -40.63 55.50
C ILE A 446 78.27 -41.90 54.88
N ASP A 447 77.93 -41.91 53.60
CA ASP A 447 77.40 -43.09 52.90
C ASP A 447 77.65 -43.01 51.38
N SER A 448 77.45 -44.12 50.65
CA SER A 448 77.50 -44.20 49.19
C SER A 448 76.38 -44.99 48.52
N THR A 449 75.31 -45.27 49.25
CA THR A 449 74.09 -45.91 48.75
C THR A 449 73.04 -44.88 48.35
N ALA A 450 72.03 -45.28 47.58
CA ALA A 450 70.97 -44.39 47.12
C ALA A 450 70.04 -43.92 48.26
N SER A 451 70.03 -44.62 49.40
CA SER A 451 69.24 -44.27 50.58
C SER A 451 70.10 -44.37 51.81
N ILE A 452 70.14 -43.30 52.59
CA ILE A 452 70.83 -43.26 53.88
C ILE A 452 69.79 -43.25 55.00
N ASP A 453 69.88 -44.24 55.87
CA ASP A 453 69.10 -44.33 57.09
C ASP A 453 69.98 -43.97 58.30
N SER A 454 69.37 -43.76 59.46
CA SER A 454 70.10 -43.48 60.71
C SER A 454 70.76 -42.08 60.77
N LEU A 455 70.21 -41.08 60.06
CA LEU A 455 70.68 -39.70 60.15
C LEU A 455 70.32 -39.10 61.52
N HIS A 456 71.33 -38.65 62.25
CA HIS A 456 71.18 -37.96 63.52
C HIS A 456 71.13 -36.44 63.27
N PRO A 457 70.32 -35.66 64.02
CA PRO A 457 70.24 -34.21 63.87
C PRO A 457 71.59 -33.50 64.07
#